data_AF-A0A1Y9THC6-F1
#
_entry.id   AF-A0A1Y9THC6-F1
#
_cell.length_a   1.000
_cell.length_b   1.000
_cell.length_c   1.000
_cell.angle_alpha   90.00
_cell.angle_beta   90.00
_cell.angle_gamma   90.00
#
_symmetry.space_group_name_H-M   'P 1'
#
loop_
_entity.id
_entity.type
_entity.pdbx_description
1 polymer ?
#
loop_
_entity_poly.entity_id
_entity_poly.type
_entity_poly.pdbx_seq_one_letter_code
_entity_poly.pdbx_strand_id
1 'polypeptide(L)'
;MKKTVFVFILTMLLTIVTSCAQAENGGGNTPDYESTKKMMVDMLKTDEGKQAIQEIMTDEELQKEIVMDNAFVRVTIQETLTSEAGRQFWQDVMKDPEFAQTFAESMQTENEKLLKGLMKDPEYQSMMITVLQDPEMEQALLETLKAKEYRQQVMTIMTEAFESPFFIAKVNEVLERVAQQQLEKQDQAQGGGGQEGEGGQEGGGGGQSS
;
A
#
# COMPACT_ATOMS: atom_id res chain seq x y z
N MET A 1 82.00 -67.13 6.19
CA MET A 1 81.71 -67.07 4.75
C MET A 1 80.29 -66.59 4.38
N LYS A 2 79.32 -66.48 5.30
CA LYS A 2 77.98 -65.92 4.97
C LYS A 2 77.90 -64.38 5.08
N LYS A 3 78.70 -63.76 5.96
CA LYS A 3 78.71 -62.30 6.18
C LYS A 3 79.48 -61.52 5.10
N THR A 4 80.53 -62.11 4.52
CA THR A 4 81.31 -61.50 3.43
C THR A 4 80.59 -61.56 2.09
N VAL A 5 79.78 -62.58 1.85
CA VAL A 5 78.93 -62.71 0.65
C VAL A 5 77.76 -61.72 0.68
N PHE A 6 77.18 -61.46 1.85
CA PHE A 6 76.11 -60.49 2.02
C PHE A 6 76.59 -59.04 1.79
N VAL A 7 77.81 -58.71 2.23
CA VAL A 7 78.42 -57.40 1.96
C VAL A 7 78.70 -57.22 0.46
N PHE A 8 79.22 -58.25 -0.22
CA PHE A 8 79.46 -58.18 -1.68
C PHE A 8 78.17 -58.04 -2.50
N ILE A 9 77.09 -58.71 -2.10
CA ILE A 9 75.77 -58.59 -2.75
C ILE A 9 75.14 -57.21 -2.51
N LEU A 10 75.30 -56.62 -1.32
CA LEU A 10 74.76 -55.30 -1.00
C LEU A 10 75.52 -54.18 -1.73
N THR A 11 76.84 -54.31 -1.92
CA THR A 11 77.66 -53.36 -2.69
C THR A 11 77.37 -53.45 -4.19
N MET A 12 77.02 -54.62 -4.71
CA MET A 12 76.66 -54.81 -6.12
C MET A 12 75.22 -54.37 -6.44
N LEU A 13 74.32 -54.32 -5.46
CA LEU A 13 72.96 -53.81 -5.64
C LEU A 13 72.90 -52.27 -5.66
N LEU A 14 73.86 -51.59 -5.02
CA LEU A 14 73.91 -50.12 -4.94
C LEU A 14 74.39 -49.46 -6.24
N THR A 15 75.09 -50.18 -7.12
CA THR A 15 75.61 -49.64 -8.40
C THR A 15 74.61 -49.70 -9.54
N ILE A 16 73.48 -50.40 -9.38
CA ILE A 16 72.45 -50.57 -10.42
C ILE A 16 71.41 -49.43 -10.37
N VAL A 17 71.33 -48.68 -9.26
CA VAL A 17 70.39 -47.54 -9.10
C VAL A 17 70.98 -46.22 -9.65
N THR A 18 72.28 -46.18 -9.97
CA THR A 18 72.94 -44.98 -10.54
C THR A 18 73.16 -45.07 -12.05
N SER A 19 72.68 -46.12 -12.72
CA SER A 19 72.84 -46.32 -14.18
C SER A 19 71.61 -45.91 -15.00
N CYS A 20 70.93 -44.83 -14.62
CA CYS A 20 70.15 -44.02 -15.56
C CYS A 20 70.83 -42.65 -15.67
N ALA A 21 72.09 -42.67 -16.10
CA ALA A 21 72.84 -41.49 -16.51
C ALA A 21 73.10 -41.64 -18.01
N GLN A 22 72.20 -41.06 -18.79
CA GLN A 22 72.41 -40.82 -20.21
C GLN A 22 73.24 -39.54 -20.33
N ALA A 23 74.45 -39.67 -20.88
CA ALA A 23 75.32 -38.56 -21.22
C ALA A 23 74.98 -38.03 -22.63
N GLU A 24 75.10 -36.69 -22.76
CA GLU A 24 74.89 -35.84 -23.94
C GLU A 24 73.41 -35.62 -24.28
N ASN A 25 72.80 -34.46 -24.08
CA ASN A 25 73.25 -33.13 -24.52
C ASN A 25 72.30 -32.07 -23.93
N GLY A 26 72.81 -30.93 -23.42
CA GLY A 26 71.99 -29.73 -23.17
C GLY A 26 71.94 -29.25 -21.72
N GLY A 27 72.26 -27.97 -21.53
CA GLY A 27 72.45 -27.29 -20.26
C GLY A 27 71.22 -27.26 -19.35
N GLY A 28 71.48 -26.98 -18.08
CA GLY A 28 70.47 -26.93 -17.03
C GLY A 28 69.29 -26.02 -17.36
N ASN A 29 68.11 -26.52 -17.04
CA ASN A 29 67.04 -25.71 -16.49
C ASN A 29 66.07 -26.68 -15.82
N THR A 30 65.79 -26.49 -14.53
CA THR A 30 64.44 -26.71 -14.00
C THR A 30 63.41 -26.30 -15.06
N PRO A 31 62.30 -27.03 -15.27
CA PRO A 31 61.24 -26.56 -16.16
C PRO A 31 61.00 -25.09 -15.83
N ASP A 32 61.31 -24.22 -16.79
CA ASP A 32 61.30 -22.79 -16.57
C ASP A 32 59.90 -22.46 -16.06
N TYR A 33 59.79 -22.02 -14.80
CA TYR A 33 58.51 -21.85 -14.13
C TYR A 33 57.58 -20.95 -14.96
N GLU A 34 58.17 -19.98 -15.67
CA GLU A 34 57.51 -19.13 -16.65
C GLU A 34 57.00 -19.89 -17.88
N SER A 35 57.74 -20.89 -18.39
CA SER A 35 57.28 -21.74 -19.49
C SER A 35 56.12 -22.66 -19.08
N THR A 36 56.16 -23.25 -17.89
CA THR A 36 55.07 -24.09 -17.37
C THR A 36 53.83 -23.26 -17.04
N LYS A 37 54.01 -22.07 -16.46
CA LYS A 37 52.93 -21.10 -16.21
C LYS A 37 52.29 -20.64 -17.52
N LYS A 38 53.10 -20.32 -18.54
CA LYS A 38 52.60 -19.94 -19.86
C LYS A 38 51.82 -21.07 -20.51
N MET A 39 52.33 -22.30 -20.45
CA MET A 39 51.63 -23.49 -20.94
C MET A 39 50.29 -23.72 -20.22
N MET A 40 50.24 -23.53 -18.89
CA MET A 40 48.99 -23.67 -18.11
C MET A 40 47.97 -22.58 -18.46
N VAL A 41 48.43 -21.32 -18.60
CA VAL A 41 47.57 -20.20 -19.03
C VAL A 41 47.05 -20.42 -20.45
N ASP A 42 47.89 -20.94 -21.34
CA ASP A 42 47.52 -21.22 -22.71
C ASP A 42 46.51 -22.38 -22.77
N MET A 43 46.69 -23.45 -21.97
CA MET A 43 45.70 -24.54 -21.81
C MET A 43 44.35 -24.05 -21.27
N LEU A 44 44.33 -23.13 -20.31
CA LEU A 44 43.07 -22.54 -19.81
C LEU A 44 42.38 -21.66 -20.86
N LYS A 45 43.14 -21.11 -21.82
CA LYS A 45 42.62 -20.26 -22.89
C LYS A 45 42.23 -21.03 -24.15
N THR A 46 42.66 -22.29 -24.30
CA THR A 46 42.22 -23.11 -25.43
C THR A 46 40.73 -23.39 -25.36
N ASP A 47 40.16 -23.79 -26.48
CA ASP A 47 38.73 -24.06 -26.57
C ASP A 47 38.33 -25.26 -25.71
N GLU A 48 39.23 -26.24 -25.55
CA GLU A 48 39.05 -27.36 -24.62
C GLU A 48 39.05 -26.90 -23.15
N GLY A 49 39.94 -25.97 -22.77
CA GLY A 49 39.97 -25.39 -21.43
C GLY A 49 38.70 -24.60 -21.11
N LYS A 50 38.21 -23.82 -22.07
CA LYS A 50 36.92 -23.11 -21.94
C LYS A 50 35.74 -24.07 -21.87
N GLN A 51 35.73 -25.11 -22.69
CA GLN A 51 34.68 -26.14 -22.68
C GLN A 51 34.65 -26.90 -21.34
N ALA A 52 35.80 -27.30 -20.82
CA ALA A 52 35.88 -27.96 -19.52
C ALA A 52 35.39 -27.06 -18.38
N ILE A 53 35.75 -25.76 -18.40
CA ILE A 53 35.20 -24.79 -17.43
C ILE A 53 33.70 -24.63 -17.62
N GLN A 54 33.20 -24.58 -18.86
CA GLN A 54 31.77 -24.47 -19.13
C GLN A 54 30.99 -25.69 -18.64
N GLU A 55 31.52 -26.90 -18.82
CA GLU A 55 30.94 -28.15 -18.28
C GLU A 55 30.92 -28.14 -16.76
N ILE A 56 32.01 -27.71 -16.12
CA ILE A 56 32.08 -27.58 -14.66
C ILE A 56 31.12 -26.49 -14.15
N MET A 57 30.96 -25.39 -14.89
CA MET A 57 30.00 -24.34 -14.58
C MET A 57 28.55 -24.77 -14.84
N THR A 58 28.29 -25.90 -15.50
CA THR A 58 26.92 -26.47 -15.60
C THR A 58 26.55 -27.36 -14.43
N ASP A 59 27.50 -27.67 -13.54
CA ASP A 59 27.22 -28.39 -12.30
C ASP A 59 26.43 -27.50 -11.33
N GLU A 60 25.25 -27.94 -10.92
CA GLU A 60 24.34 -27.16 -10.06
C GLU A 60 24.92 -26.86 -8.67
N GLU A 61 25.76 -27.74 -8.13
CA GLU A 61 26.33 -27.60 -6.78
C GLU A 61 27.40 -26.51 -6.79
N LEU A 62 28.26 -26.52 -7.81
CA LEU A 62 29.26 -25.48 -8.04
C LEU A 62 28.64 -24.13 -8.45
N GLN A 63 27.59 -24.12 -9.27
CA GLN A 63 26.87 -22.88 -9.60
C GLN A 63 26.31 -22.20 -8.35
N LYS A 64 25.68 -22.96 -7.45
CA LYS A 64 25.10 -22.42 -6.22
C LYS A 64 26.18 -21.83 -5.32
N GLU A 65 27.31 -22.50 -5.16
CA GLU A 65 28.41 -22.02 -4.31
C GLU A 65 29.08 -20.75 -4.89
N ILE A 66 29.34 -20.72 -6.20
CA ILE A 66 29.99 -19.56 -6.87
C ILE A 66 29.05 -18.34 -6.95
N VAL A 67 27.76 -18.54 -7.18
CA VAL A 67 26.78 -17.45 -7.34
C VAL A 67 26.35 -16.87 -5.99
N MET A 68 26.24 -17.67 -4.93
CA MET A 68 25.71 -17.21 -3.64
C MET A 68 26.76 -16.52 -2.74
N ASP A 69 28.04 -16.86 -2.88
CA ASP A 69 29.11 -16.33 -2.01
C ASP A 69 29.69 -14.99 -2.49
N ASN A 70 29.18 -14.45 -3.61
CA ASN A 70 29.79 -13.27 -4.21
C ASN A 70 29.16 -11.96 -3.70
N ALA A 71 29.96 -11.13 -3.02
CA ALA A 71 29.60 -9.74 -2.71
C ALA A 71 29.14 -8.97 -3.96
N PHE A 72 29.66 -9.32 -5.15
CA PHE A 72 29.22 -8.81 -6.43
C PHE A 72 27.74 -9.10 -6.72
N VAL A 73 27.23 -10.28 -6.39
CA VAL A 73 25.81 -10.62 -6.60
C VAL A 73 24.91 -9.80 -5.69
N ARG A 74 25.30 -9.60 -4.43
CA ARG A 74 24.55 -8.73 -3.50
C ARG A 74 24.53 -7.27 -3.98
N VAL A 75 25.68 -6.74 -4.38
CA VAL A 75 25.79 -5.37 -4.93
C VAL A 75 24.98 -5.24 -6.21
N THR A 76 25.08 -6.20 -7.13
CA THR A 76 24.33 -6.19 -8.39
C THR A 76 22.82 -6.25 -8.15
N ILE A 77 22.34 -7.09 -7.22
CA ILE A 77 20.93 -7.15 -6.85
C ILE A 77 20.48 -5.81 -6.26
N GLN A 78 21.26 -5.24 -5.33
CA GLN A 78 20.93 -3.95 -4.72
C GLN A 78 20.88 -2.84 -5.76
N GLU A 79 21.91 -2.72 -6.61
CA GLU A 79 21.98 -1.72 -7.68
C GLU A 79 20.84 -1.91 -8.68
N THR A 80 20.56 -3.15 -9.10
CA THR A 80 19.48 -3.43 -10.06
C THR A 80 18.12 -3.09 -9.48
N LEU A 81 17.82 -3.51 -8.25
CA LEU A 81 16.52 -3.26 -7.61
C LEU A 81 16.31 -1.78 -7.26
N THR A 82 17.38 -1.04 -6.97
CA THR A 82 17.29 0.41 -6.66
C THR A 82 17.43 1.31 -7.89
N SER A 83 17.84 0.75 -9.04
CA SER A 83 17.93 1.47 -10.31
C SER A 83 16.56 1.83 -10.87
N GLU A 84 16.55 2.75 -11.84
CA GLU A 84 15.36 3.07 -12.62
C GLU A 84 14.81 1.84 -13.37
N ALA A 85 15.69 0.97 -13.87
CA ALA A 85 15.29 -0.26 -14.54
C ALA A 85 14.58 -1.21 -13.56
N GLY A 86 15.04 -1.30 -12.31
CA GLY A 86 14.36 -2.05 -11.25
C GLY A 86 12.98 -1.49 -10.92
N ARG A 87 12.85 -0.16 -10.81
CA ARG A 87 11.54 0.50 -10.62
C ARG A 87 10.58 0.18 -11.76
N GLN A 88 11.05 0.30 -13.01
CA GLN A 88 10.25 -0.01 -14.19
C GLN A 88 9.84 -1.49 -14.22
N PHE A 89 10.76 -2.40 -13.90
CA PHE A 89 10.49 -3.83 -13.78
C PHE A 89 9.36 -4.10 -12.79
N TRP A 90 9.43 -3.54 -11.58
CA TRP A 90 8.36 -3.70 -10.58
C TRP A 90 7.03 -3.10 -11.05
N GLN A 91 7.03 -1.94 -11.71
CA GLN A 91 5.81 -1.35 -12.25
C GLN A 91 5.17 -2.23 -13.34
N ASP A 92 5.97 -2.88 -14.17
CA ASP A 92 5.46 -3.73 -15.24
C ASP A 92 4.99 -5.08 -14.72
N VAL A 93 5.73 -5.69 -13.79
CA VAL A 93 5.35 -6.95 -13.14
C VAL A 93 4.09 -6.78 -12.28
N MET A 94 3.90 -5.64 -11.62
CA MET A 94 2.69 -5.35 -10.86
C MET A 94 1.43 -5.15 -11.72
N LYS A 95 1.58 -4.99 -13.05
CA LYS A 95 0.43 -4.98 -13.97
C LYS A 95 -0.06 -6.38 -14.32
N ASP A 96 0.75 -7.42 -14.07
CA ASP A 96 0.33 -8.80 -14.22
C ASP A 96 -0.67 -9.16 -13.10
N PRO A 97 -1.92 -9.56 -13.43
CA PRO A 97 -2.93 -9.88 -12.45
C PRO A 97 -2.56 -11.07 -11.54
N GLU A 98 -1.89 -12.11 -12.06
CA GLU A 98 -1.53 -13.30 -11.27
C GLU A 98 -0.44 -12.94 -10.25
N PHE A 99 0.53 -12.14 -10.69
CA PHE A 99 1.57 -11.63 -9.80
C PHE A 99 0.97 -10.68 -8.75
N ALA A 100 0.16 -9.72 -9.17
CA ALA A 100 -0.47 -8.74 -8.27
C ALA A 100 -1.37 -9.42 -7.24
N GLN A 101 -2.13 -10.45 -7.64
CA GLN A 101 -2.94 -11.25 -6.72
C GLN A 101 -2.06 -11.94 -5.68
N THR A 102 -1.07 -12.72 -6.11
CA THR A 102 -0.18 -13.46 -5.21
C THR A 102 0.55 -12.51 -4.25
N PHE A 103 1.01 -11.36 -4.76
CA PHE A 103 1.66 -10.33 -3.96
C PHE A 103 0.70 -9.71 -2.94
N ALA A 104 -0.52 -9.35 -3.34
CA ALA A 104 -1.54 -8.80 -2.46
C ALA A 104 -1.95 -9.79 -1.37
N GLU A 105 -2.13 -11.08 -1.70
CA GLU A 105 -2.42 -12.16 -0.76
C GLU A 105 -1.29 -12.32 0.26
N SER A 106 -0.03 -12.26 -0.18
CA SER A 106 1.13 -12.34 0.71
C SER A 106 1.20 -11.18 1.71
N MET A 107 0.71 -10.00 1.32
CA MET A 107 0.71 -8.80 2.16
C MET A 107 -0.59 -8.61 2.94
N GLN A 108 -1.62 -9.42 2.69
CA GLN A 108 -2.98 -9.18 3.18
C GLN A 108 -3.03 -9.01 4.69
N THR A 109 -2.39 -9.91 5.45
CA THR A 109 -2.43 -9.89 6.92
C THR A 109 -1.79 -8.64 7.51
N GLU A 110 -0.60 -8.25 7.05
CA GLU A 110 0.08 -7.06 7.54
C GLU A 110 -0.62 -5.78 7.07
N ASN A 111 -1.17 -5.77 5.85
CA ASN A 111 -1.96 -4.64 5.35
C ASN A 111 -3.27 -4.46 6.15
N GLU A 112 -3.96 -5.54 6.50
CA GLU A 112 -5.15 -5.49 7.36
C GLU A 112 -4.81 -4.94 8.75
N LYS A 113 -3.70 -5.39 9.33
CA LYS A 113 -3.21 -4.91 10.62
C LYS A 113 -2.85 -3.43 10.57
N LEU A 114 -2.19 -2.97 9.50
CA LEU A 114 -1.90 -1.56 9.25
C LEU A 114 -3.19 -0.76 9.18
N LEU A 115 -4.17 -1.17 8.35
CA LEU A 115 -5.45 -0.48 8.20
C LEU A 115 -6.23 -0.41 9.52
N LYS A 116 -6.28 -1.50 10.29
CA LYS A 116 -6.90 -1.50 11.64
C LYS A 116 -6.17 -0.59 12.62
N GLY A 117 -4.85 -0.47 12.50
CA GLY A 117 -4.05 0.46 13.26
C GLY A 117 -4.37 1.91 12.90
N LEU A 118 -4.37 2.22 11.61
CA LEU A 118 -4.69 3.55 11.07
C LEU A 118 -6.11 3.99 11.42
N MET A 119 -7.09 3.09 11.47
CA MET A 119 -8.44 3.45 11.94
C MET A 119 -8.49 3.98 13.38
N LYS A 120 -7.45 3.74 14.20
CA LYS A 120 -7.32 4.28 15.56
C LYS A 120 -6.47 5.55 15.61
N ASP A 121 -5.84 5.90 14.50
CA ASP A 121 -5.01 7.08 14.39
C ASP A 121 -5.88 8.34 14.11
N PRO A 122 -5.69 9.44 14.85
CA PRO A 122 -6.49 10.65 14.69
C PRO A 122 -6.38 11.31 13.30
N GLU A 123 -5.21 11.27 12.67
CA GLU A 123 -5.01 11.89 11.35
C GLU A 123 -5.75 11.09 10.28
N TYR A 124 -5.64 9.77 10.33
CA TYR A 124 -6.38 8.88 9.43
C TYR A 124 -7.90 8.95 9.64
N GLN A 125 -8.36 9.07 10.90
CA GLN A 125 -9.77 9.32 11.20
C GLN A 125 -10.27 10.63 10.61
N SER A 126 -9.47 11.70 10.68
CA SER A 126 -9.83 13.00 10.08
C SER A 126 -9.98 12.89 8.56
N MET A 127 -9.05 12.19 7.90
CA MET A 127 -9.16 11.90 6.46
C MET A 127 -10.42 11.08 6.16
N MET A 128 -10.72 10.06 6.97
CA MET A 128 -11.93 9.24 6.81
C MET A 128 -13.21 10.07 6.99
N ILE A 129 -13.27 10.96 7.97
CA ILE A 129 -14.41 11.87 8.17
C ILE A 129 -14.62 12.75 6.94
N THR A 130 -13.53 13.24 6.34
CA THR A 130 -13.60 14.03 5.10
C THR A 130 -14.21 13.22 3.96
N VAL A 131 -13.84 11.93 3.83
CA VAL A 131 -14.47 11.01 2.86
C VAL A 131 -15.95 10.78 3.16
N LEU A 132 -16.33 10.66 4.43
CA LEU A 132 -17.73 10.48 4.84
C LEU A 132 -18.60 11.74 4.63
N GLN A 133 -17.99 12.91 4.46
CA GLN A 133 -18.67 14.17 4.15
C GLN A 133 -18.90 14.37 2.64
N ASP A 134 -18.56 13.38 1.81
CA ASP A 134 -18.84 13.43 0.38
C ASP A 134 -20.37 13.50 0.11
N PRO A 135 -20.84 14.25 -0.90
CA PRO A 135 -22.27 14.36 -1.23
C PRO A 135 -23.00 13.03 -1.43
N GLU A 136 -22.33 11.98 -1.95
CA GLU A 136 -22.95 10.66 -2.09
C GLU A 136 -23.24 10.02 -0.72
N MET A 137 -22.32 10.18 0.22
CA MET A 137 -22.48 9.70 1.60
C MET A 137 -23.53 10.52 2.36
N GLU A 138 -23.58 11.84 2.13
CA GLU A 138 -24.64 12.69 2.67
C GLU A 138 -26.01 12.25 2.17
N GLN A 139 -26.14 11.95 0.87
CA GLN A 139 -27.40 11.48 0.30
C GLN A 139 -27.83 10.14 0.90
N ALA A 140 -26.92 9.17 1.02
CA ALA A 140 -27.19 7.89 1.66
C ALA A 140 -27.62 8.05 3.13
N LEU A 141 -26.99 8.98 3.86
CA LEU A 141 -27.38 9.34 5.22
C LEU A 141 -28.79 9.96 5.26
N LEU A 142 -29.10 10.89 4.36
CA LEU A 142 -30.43 11.51 4.27
C LEU A 142 -31.53 10.52 3.94
N GLU A 143 -31.25 9.53 3.08
CA GLU A 143 -32.18 8.43 2.80
C GLU A 143 -32.43 7.58 4.04
N THR A 144 -31.38 7.28 4.80
CA THR A 144 -31.47 6.55 6.07
C THR A 144 -32.29 7.32 7.11
N LEU A 145 -32.09 8.64 7.23
CA LEU A 145 -32.90 9.49 8.12
C LEU A 145 -34.37 9.60 7.68
N LYS A 146 -34.66 9.41 6.38
CA LYS A 146 -36.04 9.36 5.86
C LYS A 146 -36.68 7.99 6.01
N ALA A 147 -35.91 6.95 6.37
CA ALA A 147 -36.41 5.60 6.54
C ALA A 147 -37.46 5.52 7.66
N LYS A 148 -38.35 4.53 7.55
CA LYS A 148 -39.51 4.38 8.44
C LYS A 148 -39.07 4.17 9.89
N GLU A 149 -37.99 3.43 10.09
CA GLU A 149 -37.41 3.08 11.37
C GLU A 149 -36.93 4.34 12.10
N TYR A 150 -36.23 5.23 11.39
CA TYR A 150 -35.77 6.50 11.96
C TYR A 150 -36.94 7.44 12.22
N ARG A 151 -37.92 7.52 11.31
CA ARG A 151 -39.14 8.32 11.54
C ARG A 151 -39.89 7.89 12.80
N GLN A 152 -39.95 6.59 13.09
CA GLN A 152 -40.60 6.12 14.32
C GLN A 152 -39.88 6.62 15.57
N GLN A 153 -38.54 6.59 15.59
CA GLN A 153 -37.75 7.18 16.68
C GLN A 153 -37.97 8.68 16.79
N VAL A 154 -37.99 9.41 15.67
CA VAL A 154 -38.27 10.84 15.65
C VAL A 154 -39.67 11.14 16.21
N MET A 155 -40.69 10.37 15.86
CA MET A 155 -42.04 10.54 16.39
C MET A 155 -42.10 10.29 17.90
N THR A 156 -41.37 9.30 18.42
CA THR A 156 -41.25 9.07 19.87
C THR A 156 -40.59 10.26 20.56
N ILE A 157 -39.43 10.72 20.06
CA ILE A 157 -38.73 11.89 20.60
C ILE A 157 -39.61 13.14 20.58
N MET A 158 -40.34 13.36 19.48
CA MET A 158 -41.29 14.48 19.38
C MET A 158 -42.41 14.37 20.41
N THR A 159 -42.98 13.18 20.58
CA THR A 159 -44.06 12.93 21.57
C THR A 159 -43.56 13.23 22.99
N GLU A 160 -42.40 12.70 23.36
CA GLU A 160 -41.76 12.98 24.66
C GLU A 160 -41.45 14.47 24.85
N ALA A 161 -40.99 15.15 23.79
CA ALA A 161 -40.74 16.59 23.82
C ALA A 161 -42.03 17.39 24.05
N PHE A 162 -43.14 17.02 23.38
CA PHE A 162 -44.45 17.65 23.58
C PHE A 162 -45.03 17.41 24.96
N GLU A 163 -44.76 16.26 25.57
CA GLU A 163 -45.16 15.95 26.95
C GLU A 163 -44.29 16.67 27.99
N SER A 164 -43.17 17.27 27.59
CA SER A 164 -42.31 17.99 28.53
C SER A 164 -43.01 19.24 29.07
N PRO A 165 -42.90 19.52 30.39
CA PRO A 165 -43.52 20.71 31.00
C PRO A 165 -43.10 22.03 30.34
N PHE A 166 -41.87 22.09 29.82
CA PHE A 166 -41.36 23.25 29.09
C PHE A 166 -42.14 23.49 27.79
N PHE A 167 -42.37 22.43 27.01
CA PHE A 167 -43.07 22.54 25.73
C PHE A 167 -44.56 22.79 25.93
N ILE A 168 -45.18 22.14 26.92
CA ILE A 168 -46.57 22.41 27.33
C ILE A 168 -46.75 23.89 27.71
N ALA A 169 -45.85 24.44 28.54
CA ALA A 169 -45.89 25.84 28.92
C ALA A 169 -45.76 26.78 27.70
N LYS A 170 -44.86 26.46 26.76
CA LYS A 170 -44.70 27.24 25.53
C LYS A 170 -45.93 27.16 24.61
N VAL A 171 -46.55 25.99 24.48
CA VAL A 171 -47.79 25.84 23.72
C VAL A 171 -48.91 26.65 24.36
N ASN A 172 -49.05 26.62 25.69
CA ASN A 172 -50.03 27.42 26.41
C ASN A 172 -49.81 28.93 26.21
N GLU A 173 -48.57 29.40 26.30
CA GLU A 173 -48.22 30.81 26.04
C GLU A 173 -48.59 31.26 24.61
N VAL A 174 -48.41 30.37 23.62
CA VAL A 174 -48.81 30.64 22.23
C VAL A 174 -50.33 30.67 22.10
N LEU A 175 -51.03 29.72 22.73
CA LEU A 175 -52.50 29.67 22.72
C LEU A 175 -53.12 30.92 23.37
N GLU A 176 -52.56 31.38 24.48
CA GLU A 176 -52.98 32.62 25.14
C GLU A 176 -52.80 33.84 24.22
N ARG A 177 -51.64 33.95 23.55
CA ARG A 177 -51.39 35.03 22.57
C ARG A 177 -52.35 34.99 21.38
N VAL A 178 -52.64 33.80 20.84
CA VAL A 178 -53.61 33.64 19.74
C VAL A 178 -55.02 34.03 20.21
N ALA A 179 -55.42 33.64 21.40
CA ALA A 179 -56.72 34.00 21.98
C ALA A 179 -56.83 35.53 22.17
N GLN A 180 -55.80 36.18 22.70
CA GLN A 180 -55.73 37.64 22.84
C GLN A 180 -55.87 38.34 21.48
N GLN A 181 -55.14 37.88 20.46
CA GLN A 181 -55.24 38.44 19.11
C GLN A 181 -56.62 38.24 18.46
N GLN A 182 -57.28 37.12 18.74
CA GLN A 182 -58.65 36.90 18.23
C GLN A 182 -59.67 37.79 18.94
N LEU A 183 -59.53 38.01 20.25
CA LEU A 183 -60.37 38.94 21.01
C LEU A 183 -60.18 40.39 20.53
N GLU A 184 -58.93 40.83 20.33
CA GLU A 184 -58.63 42.16 19.77
C GLU A 184 -59.20 42.34 18.34
N LYS A 185 -59.19 41.29 17.51
CA LYS A 185 -59.82 41.31 16.19
C LYS A 185 -61.35 41.27 16.25
N GLN A 186 -61.92 40.61 17.25
CA GLN A 186 -63.36 40.54 17.45
C GLN A 186 -63.92 41.87 18.00
N ASP A 187 -63.18 42.56 18.87
CA ASP A 187 -63.49 43.93 19.30
C ASP A 187 -63.38 44.95 18.15
N GLN A 188 -62.44 44.76 17.20
CA GLN A 188 -62.40 45.56 15.97
C GLN A 188 -63.55 45.24 15.00
N ALA A 189 -64.08 44.00 14.99
CA ALA A 189 -65.23 43.62 14.16
C ALA A 189 -66.59 44.00 14.78
N GLN A 190 -66.67 44.15 16.11
CA GLN A 190 -67.89 44.56 16.83
C GLN A 190 -67.95 46.07 17.11
N GLY A 191 -66.89 46.83 16.83
CA GLY A 191 -66.85 48.30 16.90
C GLY A 191 -67.27 49.04 15.62
N GLY A 192 -67.65 48.33 14.55
CA GLY A 192 -67.96 48.92 13.23
C GLY A 192 -69.44 48.94 12.85
N GLY A 193 -70.36 48.92 13.83
CA GLY A 193 -71.79 48.75 13.58
C GLY A 193 -72.69 49.66 14.40
N GLY A 194 -72.77 50.93 14.02
CA GLY A 194 -73.92 51.79 14.30
C GLY A 194 -73.61 53.07 15.08
N GLN A 195 -73.61 54.21 14.39
CA GLN A 195 -74.59 55.29 14.60
C GLN A 195 -74.18 56.54 13.78
N GLU A 196 -74.75 56.69 12.58
CA GLU A 196 -75.04 58.01 12.02
C GLU A 196 -76.51 58.00 11.59
N GLY A 197 -77.35 58.49 12.50
CA GLY A 197 -78.73 58.87 12.21
C GLY A 197 -78.79 60.36 11.93
N GLU A 198 -79.37 60.67 10.77
CA GLU A 198 -80.29 61.78 10.47
C GLU A 198 -79.96 63.21 10.95
N GLY A 199 -79.89 64.14 9.98
CA GLY A 199 -79.94 65.57 10.27
C GLY A 199 -79.82 66.51 9.07
N GLY A 200 -80.74 66.42 8.11
CA GLY A 200 -81.37 67.58 7.46
C GLY A 200 -80.53 68.62 6.68
N GLN A 201 -80.85 68.67 5.38
CA GLN A 201 -81.45 69.84 4.72
C GLN A 201 -80.60 70.72 3.77
N GLU A 202 -81.17 70.82 2.56
CA GLU A 202 -81.10 71.88 1.55
C GLU A 202 -79.83 72.10 0.71
N GLY A 203 -80.03 72.01 -0.61
CA GLY A 203 -79.63 73.13 -1.46
C GLY A 203 -78.93 72.77 -2.76
N GLY A 204 -79.72 72.48 -3.81
CA GLY A 204 -79.55 73.15 -5.09
C GLY A 204 -78.39 72.74 -6.01
N GLY A 205 -78.76 72.08 -7.11
CA GLY A 205 -78.66 72.73 -8.42
C GLY A 205 -77.41 72.47 -9.27
N GLY A 206 -77.67 71.86 -10.44
CA GLY A 206 -76.83 71.94 -11.65
C GLY A 206 -75.57 71.09 -11.59
N GLY A 207 -75.20 70.29 -12.57
CA GLY A 207 -75.50 70.33 -13.99
C GLY A 207 -74.21 69.93 -14.73
N GLN A 208 -74.37 68.97 -15.64
CA GLN A 208 -73.64 68.88 -16.91
C GLN A 208 -72.18 68.38 -16.96
N SER A 209 -72.00 67.36 -17.83
CA SER A 209 -70.87 67.14 -18.77
C SER A 209 -69.46 66.99 -18.20
N SER A 210 -68.70 65.94 -18.50
CA SER A 210 -68.47 65.27 -19.78
C SER A 210 -68.00 63.82 -19.58
#